data_AF-A0A0F6VZS0-F1
#
_entry.id   AF-A0A0F6VZS0-F1
#
_cell.length_a   1.000
_cell.length_b   1.000
_cell.length_c   1.000
_cell.angle_alpha   90.00
_cell.angle_beta   90.00
_cell.angle_gamma   90.00
#
_symmetry.space_group_name_H-M   'P 1'
#
loop_
_entity.id
_entity.type
_entity.pdbx_description
1 polymer ?
#
loop_
_entity_poly.entity_id
_entity_poly.type
_entity_poly.pdbx_seq_one_letter_code
_entity_poly.pdbx_strand_id
1 'polypeptide(L)'
;MIAAVAIPSFISYVRRSKTSEAHANVALLARAVAAAYEDAQPRALPPALSSMPGVPGPERRVWPADAEPGWAELGFAPPPVYYAYEYQPDLDGRGFVVRARGDLDGDGVQSTFEIRGTVDPTSGSIVLAPITVIDELE
;
A
#
# COMPACT_ATOMS: atom_id res chain seq x y z
N MET A 1 -26.51 11.74 -35.68
CA MET A 1 -25.54 10.64 -35.49
C MET A 1 -25.54 10.30 -34.01
N ILE A 2 -26.10 9.17 -33.62
CA ILE A 2 -26.24 8.76 -32.22
C ILE A 2 -25.63 7.37 -32.12
N ALA A 3 -24.60 7.20 -31.29
CA ALA A 3 -24.24 5.98 -30.55
C ALA A 3 -22.75 6.02 -30.18
N ALA A 4 -22.39 6.85 -29.20
CA ALA A 4 -21.23 6.55 -28.37
C ALA A 4 -21.69 5.55 -27.30
N VAL A 5 -21.88 4.29 -27.69
CA VAL A 5 -22.03 3.20 -26.71
C VAL A 5 -20.62 2.77 -26.33
N ALA A 6 -19.99 3.57 -25.47
CA ALA A 6 -18.84 3.09 -24.73
C ALA A 6 -19.34 1.92 -23.87
N ILE A 7 -18.81 0.73 -24.12
CA ILE A 7 -19.16 -0.49 -23.41
C ILE A 7 -18.85 -0.27 -21.92
N PRO A 8 -19.85 -0.24 -21.01
CA PRO A 8 -19.59 -0.02 -19.58
C PRO A 8 -18.70 -1.11 -18.96
N SER A 9 -18.56 -2.28 -19.60
CA SER A 9 -17.87 -3.44 -19.02
C SER A 9 -16.34 -3.38 -19.07
N PHE A 10 -15.72 -2.51 -19.88
CA PHE A 10 -14.25 -2.39 -19.89
C PHE A 10 -13.72 -1.68 -18.64
N ILE A 11 -14.51 -0.76 -18.06
CA ILE A 11 -14.12 0.01 -16.87
C ILE A 11 -14.03 -0.90 -15.64
N SER A 12 -14.99 -1.82 -15.45
CA SER A 12 -15.01 -2.72 -14.29
C SER A 12 -13.85 -3.72 -14.25
N TYR A 13 -13.38 -4.17 -15.42
CA TYR A 13 -12.26 -5.13 -15.49
C TYR A 13 -10.93 -4.48 -15.07
N VAL A 14 -10.68 -3.26 -15.56
CA VAL A 14 -9.47 -2.52 -15.21
C VAL A 14 -9.47 -2.15 -13.73
N ARG A 15 -10.62 -1.71 -13.18
CA ARG A 15 -10.77 -1.37 -11.74
C ARG A 15 -10.44 -2.57 -10.84
N ARG A 16 -10.98 -3.76 -11.13
CA ARG A 16 -10.69 -4.98 -10.34
C ARG A 16 -9.22 -5.39 -10.40
N SER A 17 -8.55 -5.19 -11.54
CA SER A 17 -7.11 -5.46 -11.64
C SER A 17 -6.31 -4.51 -10.76
N LYS A 18 -6.65 -3.21 -10.73
CA LYS A 18 -5.95 -2.21 -9.90
C LYS A 18 -6.12 -2.47 -8.41
N THR A 19 -7.32 -2.83 -7.95
CA THR A 19 -7.55 -3.15 -6.52
C THR A 19 -6.80 -4.41 -6.08
N SER A 20 -6.70 -5.42 -6.95
CA SER A 20 -5.92 -6.62 -6.66
C SER A 20 -4.42 -6.36 -6.52
N GLU A 21 -3.88 -5.39 -7.27
CA GLU A 21 -2.49 -4.95 -7.17
C GLU A 21 -2.21 -4.28 -5.81
N ALA A 22 -3.06 -3.34 -5.39
CA ALA A 22 -2.93 -2.68 -4.08
C ALA A 22 -2.98 -3.70 -2.94
N HIS A 23 -3.95 -4.62 -3.00
CA HIS A 23 -4.08 -5.67 -1.98
C HIS A 23 -2.83 -6.54 -1.87
N ALA A 24 -2.29 -6.98 -3.02
CA ALA A 24 -1.08 -7.80 -3.05
C ALA A 24 0.14 -7.04 -2.52
N ASN A 25 0.33 -5.78 -2.94
CA ASN A 25 1.50 -4.99 -2.57
C ASN A 25 1.46 -4.53 -1.10
N VAL A 26 0.31 -4.12 -0.57
CA VAL A 26 0.17 -3.78 0.87
C VAL A 26 0.42 -5.01 1.74
N ALA A 27 -0.10 -6.18 1.35
CA ALA A 27 0.16 -7.43 2.07
C ALA A 27 1.63 -7.85 1.99
N LEU A 28 2.28 -7.70 0.83
CA LEU A 28 3.71 -7.97 0.65
C LEU A 28 4.54 -7.06 1.57
N LEU A 29 4.24 -5.77 1.57
CA LEU A 29 4.93 -4.77 2.37
C LEU A 29 4.76 -5.02 3.88
N ALA A 30 3.55 -5.32 4.34
CA ALA A 30 3.29 -5.65 5.75
C ALA A 30 4.08 -6.90 6.19
N ARG A 31 4.19 -7.91 5.32
CA ARG A 31 5.01 -9.10 5.59
C ARG A 31 6.51 -8.80 5.55
N ALA A 32 6.96 -7.96 4.64
CA ALA A 32 8.35 -7.54 4.55
C ALA A 32 8.78 -6.79 5.83
N VAL A 33 7.95 -5.88 6.32
CA VAL A 33 8.17 -5.20 7.61
C VAL A 33 8.21 -6.21 8.77
N ALA A 34 7.27 -7.15 8.81
CA ALA A 34 7.25 -8.19 9.84
C ALA A 34 8.53 -9.05 9.83
N ALA A 35 9.00 -9.42 8.64
CA ALA A 35 10.25 -10.16 8.49
C ALA A 35 11.46 -9.33 8.93
N ALA A 36 11.53 -8.06 8.52
CA ALA A 36 12.60 -7.14 8.91
C ALA A 36 12.65 -6.91 10.42
N TYR A 37 11.49 -6.81 11.08
CA TYR A 37 11.39 -6.70 12.54
C TYR A 37 11.93 -7.93 13.27
N GLU A 38 11.63 -9.14 12.75
CA GLU A 38 12.11 -10.40 13.34
C GLU A 38 13.62 -10.60 13.16
N ASP A 39 14.17 -10.13 12.03
CA ASP A 39 15.61 -10.21 11.73
C ASP A 39 16.44 -9.12 12.43
N ALA A 40 15.82 -7.98 12.78
CA ALA A 40 16.50 -6.87 13.44
C ALA A 40 17.02 -7.24 14.84
N GLN A 41 18.29 -6.89 15.12
CA GLN A 41 18.93 -7.04 16.42
C GLN A 41 19.56 -5.70 16.88
N PRO A 42 18.99 -5.05 17.92
CA PRO A 42 17.78 -5.42 18.67
C PRO A 42 16.51 -5.31 17.82
N ARG A 43 15.46 -6.05 18.19
CA ARG A 43 14.15 -6.00 17.50
C ARG A 43 13.62 -4.57 17.51
N ALA A 44 13.51 -3.98 16.33
CA ALA A 44 13.04 -2.61 16.14
C ALA A 44 12.25 -2.53 14.84
N LEU A 45 11.18 -1.72 14.86
CA LEU A 45 10.45 -1.43 13.64
C LEU A 45 11.27 -0.47 12.76
N PRO A 46 11.25 -0.65 11.42
CA PRO A 46 11.88 0.30 10.53
C PRO A 46 11.27 1.70 10.67
N PRO A 47 11.99 2.76 10.29
CA PRO A 47 11.47 4.13 10.29
C PRO A 47 10.31 4.29 9.30
N ALA A 48 9.49 5.33 9.49
CA ALA A 48 8.40 5.64 8.56
C ALA A 48 8.94 5.83 7.14
N LEU A 49 8.23 5.31 6.14
CA LEU A 49 8.58 5.40 4.73
C LEU A 49 7.37 5.88 3.94
N SER A 50 7.60 6.80 3.01
CA SER A 50 6.59 7.18 2.02
C SER A 50 7.18 7.01 0.62
N SER A 51 6.39 6.45 -0.30
CA SER A 51 6.85 6.27 -1.67
C SER A 51 6.73 7.55 -2.50
N MET A 52 5.78 8.43 -2.15
CA MET A 52 5.49 9.63 -2.94
C MET A 52 4.84 10.76 -2.14
N PRO A 53 5.14 12.03 -2.45
CA PRO A 53 4.32 13.15 -2.00
C PRO A 53 2.99 13.18 -2.77
N GLY A 54 1.89 13.04 -2.04
CA GLY A 54 0.53 13.16 -2.60
C GLY A 54 -0.01 11.86 -3.20
N VAL A 55 -1.29 11.90 -3.57
CA VAL A 55 -2.02 10.73 -4.06
C VAL A 55 -1.92 10.63 -5.58
N PRO A 56 -1.59 9.45 -6.15
CA PRO A 56 -1.60 9.25 -7.58
C PRO A 56 -3.00 9.35 -8.15
N GLY A 57 -3.11 9.98 -9.31
CA GLY A 57 -4.34 9.98 -10.10
C GLY A 57 -4.50 8.68 -10.91
N PRO A 58 -5.37 8.67 -11.94
CA PRO A 58 -5.80 7.44 -12.61
C PRO A 58 -4.70 6.74 -13.44
N GLU A 59 -3.59 7.45 -13.68
CA GLU A 59 -2.46 7.01 -14.49
C GLU A 59 -1.44 6.21 -13.68
N ARG A 60 -0.86 5.19 -14.31
CA ARG A 60 0.18 4.36 -13.72
C ARG A 60 1.47 5.16 -13.63
N ARG A 61 2.03 5.29 -12.42
CA ARG A 61 3.30 5.99 -12.20
C ARG A 61 4.44 4.99 -12.07
N VAL A 62 5.58 5.33 -12.64
CA VAL A 62 6.81 4.56 -12.43
C VAL A 62 7.22 4.72 -10.96
N TRP A 63 7.61 3.61 -10.33
CA TRP A 63 8.15 3.66 -8.98
C TRP A 63 9.37 4.58 -8.95
N PRO A 64 9.43 5.58 -8.06
CA PRO A 64 10.52 6.54 -8.04
C PRO A 64 11.86 5.82 -7.81
N ALA A 65 12.84 6.10 -8.66
CA ALA A 65 14.18 5.53 -8.51
C ALA A 65 14.91 6.10 -7.28
N ASP A 66 14.48 7.27 -6.83
CA ASP A 66 14.89 7.99 -5.62
C ASP A 66 13.95 7.73 -4.44
N ALA A 67 13.15 6.64 -4.48
CA ALA A 67 12.42 6.18 -3.30
C ALA A 67 13.38 6.04 -2.10
N GLU A 68 12.89 6.36 -0.91
CA GLU A 68 13.68 6.30 0.31
C GLU A 68 14.42 4.94 0.43
N PRO A 69 15.70 4.92 0.88
CA PRO A 69 16.50 3.70 0.94
C PRO A 69 15.83 2.55 1.71
N GLY A 70 14.99 2.88 2.70
CA GLY A 70 14.24 1.88 3.47
C GLY A 70 13.31 1.01 2.63
N TRP A 71 12.84 1.48 1.47
CA TRP A 71 12.07 0.64 0.54
C TRP A 71 12.92 -0.49 -0.06
N ALA A 72 14.18 -0.19 -0.40
CA ALA A 72 15.12 -1.18 -0.91
C ALA A 72 15.55 -2.17 0.18
N GLU A 73 15.72 -1.70 1.43
CA GLU A 73 16.01 -2.55 2.59
C GLU A 73 14.87 -3.55 2.87
N LEU A 74 13.62 -3.12 2.69
CA LEU A 74 12.44 -4.00 2.75
C LEU A 74 12.26 -4.89 1.51
N GLY A 75 13.13 -4.75 0.49
CA GLY A 75 13.01 -5.48 -0.77
C GLY A 75 11.76 -5.09 -1.58
N PHE A 76 11.20 -3.90 -1.34
CA PHE A 76 9.98 -3.43 -1.98
C PHE A 76 10.31 -2.56 -3.18
N ALA A 77 10.23 -3.17 -4.37
CA ALA A 77 10.40 -2.49 -5.65
C ALA A 77 9.32 -2.98 -6.64
N PRO A 78 8.07 -2.50 -6.49
CA PRO A 78 7.00 -2.91 -7.38
C PRO A 78 7.24 -2.37 -8.80
N PRO A 79 6.66 -3.02 -9.83
CA PRO A 79 6.55 -2.44 -11.17
C PRO A 79 5.73 -1.14 -11.11
N PRO A 80 5.57 -0.37 -12.21
CA PRO A 80 4.81 0.87 -12.18
C PRO A 80 3.43 0.69 -11.52
N VAL A 81 3.13 1.54 -10.54
CA VAL A 81 2.02 1.41 -9.59
C VAL A 81 0.92 2.46 -9.82
N TYR A 82 -0.31 2.14 -9.44
CA TYR A 82 -1.43 3.09 -9.41
C TYR A 82 -1.64 3.77 -8.05
N TYR A 83 -0.98 3.28 -7.00
CA TYR A 83 -1.16 3.75 -5.63
C TYR A 83 0.17 4.26 -5.06
N ALA A 84 0.10 5.25 -4.18
CA ALA A 84 1.20 5.63 -3.31
C ALA A 84 1.17 4.73 -2.08
N TYR A 85 2.33 4.19 -1.72
CA TYR A 85 2.50 3.32 -0.58
C TYR A 85 3.16 4.10 0.55
N GLU A 86 2.67 3.88 1.75
CA GLU A 86 3.14 4.52 2.95
C GLU A 86 3.22 3.48 4.06
N TYR A 87 4.29 3.57 4.83
CA TYR A 87 4.52 2.78 6.02
C TYR A 87 4.77 3.74 7.18
N GLN A 88 4.00 3.56 8.25
CA GLN A 88 4.05 4.40 9.44
C GLN A 88 4.12 3.49 10.68
N PRO A 89 5.25 3.41 11.38
CA PRO A 89 5.30 2.78 12.70
C PRO A 89 4.54 3.64 13.73
N ASP A 90 3.93 2.99 14.70
CA ASP A 90 3.33 3.66 15.86
C ASP A 90 4.44 4.25 16.74
N LEU A 91 4.15 5.38 17.38
CA LEU A 91 5.10 6.06 18.28
C LEU A 91 5.54 5.17 19.45
N ASP A 92 4.70 4.21 19.82
CA ASP A 92 4.97 3.23 20.88
C ASP A 92 5.94 2.11 20.44
N GLY A 93 6.25 2.00 19.14
CA GLY A 93 7.09 0.94 18.58
C GLY A 93 6.48 -0.47 18.66
N ARG A 94 5.20 -0.57 19.03
CA ARG A 94 4.45 -1.83 19.22
C ARG A 94 3.46 -2.12 18.10
N GLY A 95 3.46 -1.31 17.06
CA GLY A 95 2.58 -1.48 15.93
C GLY A 95 3.02 -0.63 14.77
N PHE A 96 2.41 -0.90 13.63
CA PHE A 96 2.63 -0.13 12.43
C PHE A 96 1.40 -0.23 11.53
N VAL A 97 1.34 0.72 10.61
CA VAL A 97 0.33 0.84 9.58
C VAL A 97 1.03 0.84 8.23
N VAL A 98 0.50 0.08 7.31
CA VAL A 98 0.82 0.17 5.88
C VAL A 98 -0.42 0.67 5.15
N ARG A 99 -0.26 1.69 4.33
CA ARG A 99 -1.33 2.28 3.52
C ARG A 99 -0.97 2.28 2.04
N ALA A 100 -1.95 2.04 1.20
CA ALA A 100 -1.91 2.39 -0.22
C ALA A 100 -3.05 3.36 -0.54
N ARG A 101 -2.74 4.49 -1.17
CA ARG A 101 -3.70 5.54 -1.53
C ARG A 101 -3.63 5.84 -3.01
N GLY A 102 -4.77 5.93 -3.69
CA GLY A 102 -4.86 6.21 -5.12
C GLY A 102 -6.23 6.69 -5.52
N ASP A 103 -6.30 7.66 -6.44
CA ASP A 103 -7.52 8.15 -7.09
C ASP A 103 -7.60 7.48 -8.47
N LEU A 104 -8.38 6.40 -8.56
CA LEU A 104 -8.33 5.49 -9.70
C LEU A 104 -9.10 5.95 -10.93
N ASP A 105 -10.05 6.86 -10.77
CA ASP A 105 -10.95 7.37 -11.81
C ASP A 105 -10.97 8.90 -11.93
N GLY A 106 -10.20 9.60 -11.10
CA GLY A 106 -9.88 11.02 -11.26
C GLY A 106 -10.99 11.96 -10.79
N ASP A 107 -11.88 11.50 -9.91
CA ASP A 107 -12.98 12.30 -9.36
C ASP A 107 -12.59 13.08 -8.09
N GLY A 108 -11.38 12.86 -7.58
CA GLY A 108 -10.84 13.51 -6.39
C GLY A 108 -11.08 12.75 -5.08
N VAL A 109 -11.74 11.59 -5.12
CA VAL A 109 -11.87 10.67 -3.99
C VAL A 109 -10.79 9.59 -4.05
N GLN A 110 -10.25 9.23 -2.89
CA GLN A 110 -9.05 8.40 -2.80
C GLN A 110 -9.40 7.03 -2.23
N SER A 111 -9.22 5.98 -3.03
CA SER A 111 -9.26 4.61 -2.54
C SER A 111 -8.07 4.37 -1.61
N THR A 112 -8.36 3.93 -0.39
CA THR A 112 -7.36 3.68 0.64
C THR A 112 -7.40 2.22 1.10
N PHE A 113 -6.27 1.55 1.00
CA PHE A 113 -6.06 0.19 1.49
C PHE A 113 -5.11 0.24 2.67
N GLU A 114 -5.53 -0.22 3.84
CA GLU A 114 -4.74 -0.18 5.08
C GLU A 114 -4.57 -1.59 5.66
N ILE A 115 -3.34 -1.97 6.04
CA ILE A 115 -3.06 -3.12 6.90
C ILE A 115 -2.38 -2.61 8.16
N ARG A 116 -2.84 -3.09 9.32
CA ARG A 116 -2.20 -2.85 10.61
C ARG A 116 -1.42 -4.06 11.05
N GLY A 117 -0.20 -3.86 11.51
CA GLY A 117 0.57 -4.86 12.24
C GLY A 117 0.72 -4.43 13.70
N THR A 118 0.54 -5.36 14.63
CA THR A 118 0.76 -5.11 16.06
C THR A 118 1.73 -6.15 16.60
N VAL A 119 2.72 -5.71 17.38
CA VAL A 119 3.61 -6.59 18.12
C VAL A 119 2.84 -7.16 19.30
N ASP A 120 2.67 -8.46 19.31
CA ASP A 120 2.02 -9.16 20.43
C ASP A 120 2.92 -9.06 21.68
N PRO A 121 2.41 -8.52 22.81
CA PRO A 121 3.20 -8.33 24.02
C PRO A 121 3.65 -9.65 24.68
N THR A 122 3.04 -10.78 24.31
CA THR A 122 3.32 -12.10 24.88
C THR A 122 4.38 -12.85 24.08
N SER A 123 4.22 -12.89 22.76
CA SER A 123 5.13 -13.61 21.86
C SER A 123 6.27 -12.73 21.33
N GLY A 124 6.11 -11.41 21.37
CA GLY A 124 7.03 -10.45 20.76
C GLY A 124 7.07 -10.51 19.24
N SER A 125 6.09 -11.19 18.62
CA SER A 125 5.99 -11.34 17.17
C SER A 125 4.91 -10.43 16.58
N ILE A 126 5.02 -10.14 15.28
CA ILE A 126 4.07 -9.28 14.59
C ILE A 126 2.80 -10.06 14.21
N VAL A 127 1.66 -9.57 14.65
CA VAL A 127 0.33 -10.02 14.24
C VAL A 127 -0.23 -9.01 13.24
N LEU A 128 -0.57 -9.49 12.04
CA LEU A 128 -1.20 -8.66 11.01
C LEU A 128 -2.73 -8.73 11.12
N ALA A 129 -3.35 -7.56 11.17
CA ALA A 129 -4.80 -7.41 11.04
C ALA A 129 -5.24 -7.66 9.58
N PRO A 130 -6.52 -8.00 9.36
CA PRO A 130 -7.08 -8.04 8.01
C PRO A 130 -6.95 -6.68 7.33
N ILE A 131 -6.85 -6.69 6.00
CA ILE A 131 -6.87 -5.46 5.22
C ILE A 131 -8.18 -4.73 5.45
N THR A 132 -8.08 -3.43 5.69
CA THR A 132 -9.21 -2.51 5.72
C THR A 132 -9.19 -1.72 4.43
N VAL A 133 -10.27 -1.77 3.68
CA VAL A 133 -10.43 -0.96 2.48
C VAL A 133 -11.44 0.12 2.78
N ILE A 134 -11.04 1.37 2.54
CA ILE A 134 -11.86 2.57 2.69
C ILE A 134 -12.05 3.10 1.27
N ASP A 135 -13.31 3.25 0.86
CA ASP A 135 -13.69 3.71 -0.47
C ASP A 135 -13.07 2.84 -1.58
N GLU A 136 -13.36 1.53 -1.52
CA GLU A 136 -12.89 0.52 -2.50
C GLU A 136 -13.35 0.79 -3.94
N LEU A 137 -14.37 1.66 -4.09
CA LEU A 137 -15.15 1.90 -5.30
C LEU A 137 -15.82 3.30 -5.26
N GLU A 138 -15.05 4.37 -5.48
CA GLU A 138 -15.55 5.37 -6.44
C GLU A 138 -15.15 4.93 -7.87
#